data_AF-A0A938FX44-F1
#
_entry.id   AF-A0A938FX44-F1
#
_cell.length_a   1.000
_cell.length_b   1.000
_cell.length_c   1.000
_cell.angle_alpha   90.00
_cell.angle_beta   90.00
_cell.angle_gamma   90.00
#
_symmetry.space_group_name_H-M   'P 1'
#
loop_
_entity.id
_entity.type
_entity.pdbx_description
1 polymer ?
#
loop_
_entity_poly.entity_id
_entity_poly.type
_entity_poly.pdbx_seq_one_letter_code
_entity_poly.pdbx_strand_id
1 'polypeptide(L)'
;MRTLVLLAVALAASAAGTVGALDPERLYRQGRKAERSRDFARAYLFYSHAAALAPENQIYWLRSQAVRSRAALQAKVKPAPVTAAPPAGSEAGVLLGGKFSSITAQDFANARQPQPPKELRAAAGRRDFDLQGDARSLFEQVARAFSLEVVFDGDYRP
;
A
#
# COMPACT_ATOMS: atom_id res chain seq x y z
N MET A 1 40.56 18.49 -51.88
CA MET A 1 39.46 17.95 -52.71
C MET A 1 39.41 16.45 -52.41
N ARG A 2 38.59 16.04 -51.43
CA ARG A 2 37.25 15.43 -51.59
C ARG A 2 37.31 14.13 -52.40
N THR A 3 36.76 13.06 -51.80
CA THR A 3 36.68 11.63 -52.21
C THR A 3 37.90 10.83 -51.68
N LEU A 4 37.79 9.95 -50.70
CA LEU A 4 36.84 8.84 -50.56
C LEU A 4 36.49 8.62 -49.08
N VAL A 5 35.27 9.04 -48.75
CA VAL A 5 34.47 8.50 -47.65
C VAL A 5 34.09 7.07 -48.03
N LEU A 6 34.00 6.15 -47.04
CA LEU A 6 33.59 4.74 -47.12
C LEU A 6 34.73 3.70 -47.21
N LEU A 7 35.49 3.55 -46.12
CA LEU A 7 36.01 2.24 -45.77
C LEU A 7 35.88 2.02 -44.25
N ALA A 8 34.84 1.27 -43.88
CA ALA A 8 34.73 0.40 -42.71
C ALA A 8 35.32 0.96 -41.40
N VAL A 9 34.55 1.62 -40.52
CA VAL A 9 33.61 0.98 -39.57
C VAL A 9 34.04 -0.43 -39.13
N ALA A 10 35.32 -0.61 -38.80
CA ALA A 10 35.87 -1.83 -38.24
C ALA A 10 36.67 -1.55 -36.96
N LEU A 11 36.14 -0.67 -36.10
CA LEU A 11 36.77 -0.37 -34.80
C LEU A 11 35.75 -0.05 -33.71
N ALA A 12 34.88 -1.01 -33.39
CA ALA A 12 34.11 -1.03 -32.13
C ALA A 12 33.40 -2.38 -31.94
N ALA A 13 34.11 -3.51 -32.06
CA ALA A 13 33.54 -4.84 -31.85
C ALA A 13 34.34 -5.61 -30.81
N SER A 14 34.27 -5.20 -29.54
CA SER A 14 34.53 -6.09 -28.38
C SER A 14 34.31 -5.37 -27.04
N ALA A 15 33.05 -5.18 -26.65
CA ALA A 15 32.61 -5.12 -25.24
C ALA A 15 31.07 -4.97 -25.12
N ALA A 16 30.29 -5.59 -26.00
CA ALA A 16 28.88 -5.82 -25.71
C ALA A 16 28.79 -7.20 -25.06
N GLY A 17 29.05 -7.25 -23.75
CA GLY A 17 28.63 -8.37 -22.94
C GLY A 17 27.15 -8.60 -23.23
N THR A 18 26.81 -9.77 -23.76
CA THR A 18 25.44 -10.18 -23.99
C THR A 18 24.75 -10.24 -22.64
N VAL A 19 24.14 -9.13 -22.21
CA VAL A 19 23.09 -9.14 -21.21
C VAL A 19 21.98 -9.97 -21.86
N GLY A 20 21.98 -11.28 -21.58
CA GLY A 20 21.02 -12.21 -22.14
C GLY A 20 19.64 -11.62 -21.96
N ALA A 21 18.88 -11.52 -23.05
CA ALA A 21 17.54 -10.96 -23.04
C ALA A 21 16.77 -11.52 -21.83
N LEU A 22 16.45 -10.62 -20.90
CA LEU A 22 15.82 -10.96 -19.63
C LEU A 22 14.36 -11.33 -19.95
N ASP A 23 14.12 -12.62 -20.18
CA ASP A 23 12.80 -13.18 -20.49
C ASP A 23 12.01 -13.40 -19.18
N PRO A 24 10.87 -12.69 -18.98
CA PRO A 24 10.06 -12.81 -17.76
C PRO A 24 9.64 -14.25 -17.44
N GLU A 25 9.35 -15.06 -18.47
CA GLU A 25 8.91 -16.44 -18.29
C GLU A 25 10.05 -17.35 -17.82
N ARG A 26 11.29 -17.09 -18.29
CA ARG A 26 12.47 -17.82 -17.80
C ARG A 26 12.74 -17.48 -16.34
N LEU A 27 12.63 -16.21 -15.97
CA LEU A 27 12.78 -15.75 -14.58
C LEU A 27 11.71 -16.36 -13.68
N TYR A 28 10.46 -16.40 -14.13
CA TYR A 28 9.39 -17.07 -13.39
C TYR A 28 9.68 -18.57 -13.17
N ARG A 29 10.15 -19.28 -14.19
CA ARG A 29 10.54 -20.69 -14.07
C ARG A 29 11.74 -20.89 -13.12
N GLN A 30 12.72 -20.00 -13.15
CA GLN A 30 13.83 -20.00 -12.20
C GLN A 30 13.35 -19.76 -10.77
N GLY A 31 12.43 -18.82 -10.56
CA GLY A 31 11.75 -18.58 -9.29
C GLY A 31 11.04 -19.83 -8.77
N ARG A 32 10.29 -20.54 -9.63
CA ARG A 32 9.60 -21.80 -9.29
C ARG A 32 10.59 -22.90 -8.87
N LYS A 33 11.76 -22.98 -9.52
CA LYS A 33 12.81 -23.93 -9.14
C LYS A 33 13.43 -23.60 -7.79
N ALA A 34 13.71 -22.32 -7.54
CA ALA A 34 14.24 -21.84 -6.26
C ALA A 34 13.24 -22.09 -5.11
N GLU A 35 11.95 -21.80 -5.33
CA GLU A 35 10.88 -22.04 -4.36
C GLU A 35 10.76 -23.52 -3.99
N ARG A 36 10.80 -24.43 -4.98
CA ARG A 36 10.83 -25.89 -4.75
C ARG A 36 12.04 -26.33 -3.94
N SER A 37 13.17 -25.65 -4.11
CA SER A 37 14.42 -25.90 -3.39
C SER A 37 14.45 -25.25 -2.00
N ARG A 38 13.34 -24.64 -1.56
CA ARG A 38 13.22 -23.85 -0.32
C ARG A 38 14.19 -22.66 -0.24
N ASP A 39 14.69 -22.18 -1.36
CA ASP A 39 15.47 -20.94 -1.44
C ASP A 39 14.51 -19.79 -1.77
N PHE A 40 13.83 -19.30 -0.73
CA PHE A 40 12.83 -18.26 -0.88
C PHE A 40 13.46 -16.90 -1.17
N ALA A 41 14.70 -16.66 -0.73
CA ALA A 41 15.46 -15.45 -1.05
C ALA A 41 15.69 -15.32 -2.57
N ARG A 42 16.21 -16.35 -3.23
CA ARG A 42 16.37 -16.35 -4.70
C ARG A 42 15.02 -16.38 -5.42
N ALA A 43 14.04 -17.12 -4.91
CA ALA A 43 12.71 -17.14 -5.50
C ALA A 43 12.06 -15.74 -5.52
N TYR A 44 12.19 -14.99 -4.43
CA TYR A 44 11.69 -13.62 -4.33
C TYR A 44 12.32 -12.72 -5.40
N LEU A 45 13.65 -12.75 -5.54
CA LEU A 45 14.37 -11.93 -6.52
C LEU A 45 13.93 -12.24 -7.96
N PHE A 46 13.82 -13.52 -8.31
CA PHE A 46 13.38 -13.92 -9.65
C PHE A 46 11.94 -13.51 -9.95
N TYR A 47 11.02 -13.68 -8.99
CA TYR A 47 9.63 -13.24 -9.16
C TYR A 47 9.47 -11.73 -9.20
N SER A 48 10.19 -10.98 -8.35
CA SER A 48 10.16 -9.52 -8.39
C SER A 48 10.72 -8.98 -9.71
N HIS A 49 11.76 -9.63 -10.24
CA HIS A 49 12.34 -9.23 -11.52
C HIS A 49 11.42 -9.57 -12.70
N ALA A 50 10.79 -10.75 -12.70
CA ALA A 50 9.77 -11.10 -13.69
C ALA A 50 8.58 -10.12 -13.68
N ALA A 51 8.11 -9.73 -12.48
CA ALA A 51 7.02 -8.76 -12.31
C ALA A 51 7.39 -7.36 -12.82
N ALA A 52 8.65 -6.95 -12.66
CA ALA A 52 9.13 -5.67 -13.18
C ALA A 52 9.18 -5.63 -14.71
N LEU A 53 9.50 -6.76 -15.36
CA LEU A 53 9.59 -6.86 -16.82
C LEU A 53 8.24 -7.09 -17.50
N ALA A 54 7.27 -7.68 -16.80
CA ALA A 54 5.93 -7.94 -17.30
C ALA A 54 4.86 -7.52 -16.27
N PRO A 55 4.61 -6.21 -16.10
CA PRO A 55 3.67 -5.71 -15.09
C PRO A 55 2.22 -6.14 -15.34
N GLU A 56 1.87 -6.42 -16.60
CA GLU A 56 0.54 -6.91 -17.01
C GLU A 56 0.23 -8.29 -16.39
N ASN A 57 1.26 -9.09 -16.12
CA ASN A 57 1.09 -10.43 -15.56
C ASN A 57 1.13 -10.38 -14.02
N GLN A 58 -0.05 -10.19 -13.43
CA GLN A 58 -0.23 -10.09 -11.98
C GLN A 58 0.28 -11.32 -11.21
N ILE A 59 0.36 -12.50 -11.83
CA ILE A 59 0.81 -13.73 -11.17
C ILE A 59 2.25 -13.60 -10.66
N TYR A 60 3.13 -12.91 -11.40
CA TYR A 60 4.52 -12.73 -10.99
C TYR A 60 4.63 -11.87 -9.73
N TRP A 61 3.85 -10.79 -9.69
CA TRP A 61 3.78 -9.91 -8.53
C TRP A 61 3.19 -10.65 -7.31
N LEU A 62 2.06 -11.34 -7.48
CA LEU A 62 1.43 -12.12 -6.39
C LEU A 62 2.37 -13.18 -5.83
N ARG A 63 3.12 -13.88 -6.71
CA ARG A 63 4.12 -14.87 -6.30
C ARG A 63 5.27 -14.26 -5.51
N SER A 64 5.75 -13.08 -5.90
CA SER A 64 6.76 -12.35 -5.15
C SER A 64 6.28 -12.01 -3.73
N GLN A 65 5.03 -11.56 -3.57
CA GLN A 65 4.46 -11.26 -2.26
C GLN A 65 4.30 -12.52 -1.41
N ALA A 66 3.86 -13.63 -2.01
CA ALA A 66 3.66 -14.90 -1.30
C ALA A 66 4.94 -15.45 -0.63
N VAL A 67 6.10 -15.26 -1.27
CA VAL A 67 7.38 -15.76 -0.73
C VAL A 67 8.15 -14.71 0.10
N ARG A 68 7.71 -13.45 0.09
CA ARG A 68 8.43 -12.29 0.68
C ARG A 68 8.81 -12.49 2.14
N SER A 69 7.88 -12.91 3.00
CA SER A 69 8.15 -13.07 4.43
C SER A 69 9.18 -14.17 4.70
N ARG A 70 9.09 -15.29 3.98
CA ARG A 70 10.06 -16.39 4.09
C ARG A 70 11.44 -15.97 3.56
N ALA A 71 11.47 -15.22 2.47
CA ALA A 71 12.69 -14.65 1.91
C ALA A 71 13.39 -13.71 2.90
N ALA A 72 12.63 -12.81 3.54
CA ALA A 72 13.17 -11.87 4.52
C ALA A 72 13.80 -12.57 5.74
N LEU A 73 13.13 -13.60 6.26
CA LEU A 73 13.65 -14.42 7.37
C LEU A 73 14.93 -15.16 6.97
N GLN A 74 14.99 -15.74 5.77
CA GLN A 74 16.19 -16.44 5.27
C GLN A 74 17.37 -15.51 5.02
N ALA A 75 17.10 -14.34 4.45
CA ALA A 75 18.10 -13.32 4.18
C ALA A 75 18.55 -12.58 5.46
N LYS A 76 17.93 -12.85 6.61
CA LYS A 76 18.21 -12.22 7.91
C LYS A 76 18.24 -10.69 7.80
N VAL A 77 17.36 -10.14 6.96
CA VAL A 77 17.30 -8.69 6.73
C VAL A 77 16.85 -8.05 8.04
N LYS A 78 17.75 -7.33 8.70
CA LYS A 78 17.37 -6.47 9.82
C LYS A 78 16.51 -5.34 9.24
N PRO A 79 15.28 -5.12 9.74
CA PRO A 79 14.52 -3.94 9.39
C PRO A 79 15.40 -2.72 9.66
N ALA A 80 15.66 -1.92 8.62
CA ALA A 80 16.32 -0.65 8.84
C ALA A 80 15.46 0.17 9.80
N PRO A 81 16.06 0.85 10.79
CA PRO A 81 15.31 1.78 11.61
C PRO A 81 14.64 2.80 10.68
N VAL A 82 13.37 3.10 10.93
CA VAL A 82 12.54 4.03 10.14
C VAL A 82 13.11 5.46 10.04
N THR A 83 14.20 5.75 10.76
CA THR A 83 14.99 6.98 10.71
C THR A 83 16.12 6.96 9.67
N ALA A 84 16.40 5.83 9.02
CA ALA A 84 17.34 5.80 7.90
C ALA A 84 16.67 6.47 6.69
N ALA A 85 17.11 7.68 6.35
CA ALA A 85 16.77 8.32 5.10
C ALA A 85 17.00 7.30 3.97
N PRO A 86 16.02 7.09 3.06
CA PRO A 86 16.18 6.13 1.98
C PRO A 86 17.44 6.51 1.18
N PRO A 87 18.26 5.52 0.76
CA PRO A 87 19.37 5.80 -0.13
C PRO A 87 18.82 6.53 -1.35
N ALA A 88 19.45 7.64 -1.72
CA ALA A 88 19.10 8.42 -2.89
C ALA A 88 19.04 7.49 -4.11
N GLY A 89 17.82 7.14 -4.55
CA GLY A 89 17.58 6.17 -5.63
C GLY A 89 16.56 5.05 -5.34
N SER A 90 16.01 4.92 -4.13
CA SER A 90 14.93 3.96 -3.87
C SER A 90 13.56 4.52 -4.28
N GLU A 91 13.16 4.35 -5.54
CA GLU A 91 11.80 4.64 -6.04
C GLU A 91 10.75 3.59 -5.59
N ALA A 92 10.80 3.19 -4.32
CA ALA A 92 9.74 2.40 -3.71
C ALA A 92 8.70 3.36 -3.12
N GLY A 93 7.83 3.94 -3.95
CA GLY A 93 6.78 4.82 -3.44
C GLY A 93 5.93 5.58 -4.45
N VAL A 94 5.90 5.23 -5.74
CA VAL A 94 5.03 5.92 -6.70
C VAL A 94 3.86 5.03 -7.10
N LEU A 95 2.90 4.81 -6.19
CA LEU A 95 1.57 4.28 -6.54
C LEU A 95 0.46 4.87 -5.65
N LEU A 96 0.46 6.18 -5.44
CA LEU A 96 -0.78 6.95 -5.24
C LEU A 96 -0.62 8.28 -5.97
N GLY A 97 -1.24 8.41 -7.14
CA GLY A 97 -1.28 9.61 -7.97
C GLY A 97 -2.12 10.74 -7.37
N GLY A 98 -1.89 11.07 -6.09
CA GLY A 98 -2.35 12.28 -5.44
C GLY A 98 -1.13 13.00 -4.90
N LYS A 99 -0.95 14.27 -5.27
CA LYS A 99 0.02 15.15 -4.60
C LYS A 99 -0.46 15.36 -3.17
N PHE A 100 -0.16 14.42 -2.27
CA PHE A 100 -0.37 14.65 -0.86
C PHE A 100 0.60 15.73 -0.42
N SER A 101 0.07 16.86 0.06
CA SER A 101 0.87 17.83 0.78
C SER A 101 1.42 17.16 2.03
N SER A 102 2.70 17.36 2.33
CA SER A 102 3.29 16.94 3.61
C SER A 102 2.58 17.66 4.76
N ILE A 103 2.22 16.91 5.81
CA ILE A 103 1.66 17.49 7.05
C ILE A 103 2.68 18.48 7.64
N THR A 104 2.27 19.73 7.82
CA THR A 104 3.09 20.83 8.32
C THR A 104 3.00 20.98 9.84
N ALA A 105 3.94 21.71 10.44
CA ALA A 105 3.85 22.09 11.86
C ALA A 105 2.56 22.88 12.18
N GLN A 106 2.04 23.63 11.20
CA GLN A 106 0.78 24.34 11.32
C GLN A 106 -0.42 23.38 11.40
N ASP A 107 -0.40 22.28 10.64
CA ASP A 107 -1.45 21.27 10.69
C ASP A 107 -1.52 20.60 12.07
N PHE A 108 -0.36 20.34 12.68
CA PHE A 108 -0.29 19.86 14.07
C PHE A 108 -0.82 20.89 15.07
N ALA A 109 -0.52 22.18 14.88
CA ALA A 109 -1.03 23.24 15.74
C ALA A 109 -2.56 23.36 15.63
N ASN A 110 -3.11 23.29 14.42
CA ASN A 110 -4.55 23.34 14.16
C ASN A 110 -5.28 22.11 14.72
N ALA A 111 -4.71 20.91 14.58
CA ALA A 111 -5.30 19.67 15.09
C ALA A 111 -5.41 19.62 16.63
N ARG A 112 -4.59 20.42 17.34
CA ARG A 112 -4.64 20.55 18.80
C ARG A 112 -5.70 21.55 19.28
N GLN A 113 -6.28 22.34 18.39
CA GLN A 113 -7.35 23.26 18.76
C GLN A 113 -8.64 22.47 18.98
N PRO A 114 -9.36 22.70 20.10
CA PRO A 114 -10.65 22.07 20.30
C PRO A 114 -11.61 22.54 19.20
N GLN A 115 -12.31 21.60 18.59
CA GLN A 115 -13.40 21.94 17.68
C GLN A 115 -14.57 22.53 18.49
N PRO A 116 -15.33 23.47 17.91
CA PRO A 116 -16.55 23.92 18.56
C PRO A 116 -17.48 22.73 18.81
N PRO A 117 -18.30 22.75 19.89
CA PRO A 117 -19.32 21.76 20.11
C PRO A 117 -20.21 21.60 18.88
N LYS A 118 -20.54 20.36 18.51
CA LYS A 118 -21.48 20.12 17.41
C LYS A 118 -22.88 20.53 17.84
N GLU A 119 -23.51 21.42 17.09
CA GLU A 119 -24.91 21.78 17.30
C GLU A 119 -25.83 20.83 16.52
N LEU A 120 -26.89 20.33 17.17
CA LEU A 120 -27.92 19.53 16.52
C LEU A 120 -28.94 20.47 15.84
N ARG A 121 -29.11 20.33 14.53
CA ARG A 121 -30.13 21.04 13.75
C ARG A 121 -31.38 20.15 13.65
N ALA A 122 -32.23 20.19 14.67
CA ALA A 122 -33.49 19.44 14.67
C ALA A 122 -34.59 20.14 13.87
N ALA A 123 -35.46 19.35 13.22
CA ALA A 123 -36.68 19.88 12.63
C ALA A 123 -37.67 20.27 13.74
N ALA A 124 -38.22 21.48 13.68
CA ALA A 124 -39.26 21.91 14.60
C ALA A 124 -40.56 21.14 14.36
N GLY A 125 -41.23 20.73 15.43
CA GLY A 125 -42.51 20.03 15.32
C GLY A 125 -42.88 19.28 16.58
N ARG A 126 -44.07 18.67 16.56
CA ARG A 126 -44.55 17.76 17.60
C ARG A 126 -44.66 16.35 16.99
N ARG A 127 -44.38 15.33 17.80
CA ARG A 127 -44.56 13.93 17.44
C ARG A 127 -45.28 13.23 18.57
N ASP A 128 -46.17 12.33 18.19
CA ASP A 128 -46.86 11.45 19.12
C ASP A 128 -46.13 10.11 19.13
N PHE A 129 -46.05 9.50 20.31
CA PHE A 129 -45.35 8.23 20.52
C PHE A 129 -46.28 7.26 21.23
N ASP A 130 -46.39 6.04 20.72
CA ASP A 130 -46.94 4.90 21.44
C ASP A 130 -45.76 4.07 21.96
N LEU A 131 -45.50 4.18 23.26
CA LEU A 131 -44.28 3.69 23.90
C LEU A 131 -44.58 2.43 24.71
N GLN A 132 -43.84 1.36 24.44
CA GLN A 132 -43.98 0.09 25.17
C GLN A 132 -42.61 -0.53 25.46
N GLY A 133 -42.48 -1.21 26.61
CA GLY A 133 -41.27 -1.94 26.99
C GLY A 133 -40.59 -1.40 28.25
N ASP A 134 -39.34 -1.79 28.44
CA ASP A 134 -38.49 -1.34 29.55
C ASP A 134 -37.86 0.03 29.30
N ALA A 135 -37.33 0.69 30.34
CA ALA A 135 -36.83 2.06 30.24
C ALA A 135 -35.77 2.21 29.13
N ARG A 136 -34.90 1.20 28.98
CA ARG A 136 -33.89 1.16 27.91
C ARG A 136 -34.55 1.21 26.53
N SER A 137 -35.52 0.33 26.29
CA SER A 137 -36.28 0.29 25.04
C SER A 137 -37.00 1.60 24.76
N LEU A 138 -37.53 2.27 25.78
CA LEU A 138 -38.22 3.56 25.62
C LEU A 138 -37.27 4.65 25.13
N PHE A 139 -36.09 4.78 25.74
CA PHE A 139 -35.07 5.74 25.30
C PHE A 139 -34.61 5.49 23.87
N GLU A 140 -34.39 4.23 23.52
CA GLU A 140 -34.03 3.86 22.16
C GLU A 140 -35.14 4.17 21.14
N GLN A 141 -36.41 3.90 21.47
CA GLN A 141 -37.55 4.19 20.59
C GLN A 141 -37.66 5.69 20.28
N VAL A 142 -37.55 6.54 21.30
CA VAL A 142 -37.62 8.00 21.12
C VAL A 142 -36.41 8.50 20.33
N ALA A 143 -35.20 8.08 20.69
CA ALA A 143 -33.98 8.54 20.03
C ALA A 143 -33.93 8.17 18.54
N ARG A 144 -34.33 6.94 18.19
CA ARG A 144 -34.41 6.50 16.79
C ARG A 144 -35.36 7.35 15.96
N ALA A 145 -36.45 7.85 16.55
CA ALA A 145 -37.35 8.75 15.84
C ALA A 145 -36.63 10.04 15.40
N PHE A 146 -35.63 10.50 16.17
CA PHE A 146 -34.79 11.65 15.83
C PHE A 146 -33.48 11.27 15.12
N SER A 147 -33.36 10.03 14.64
CA SER A 147 -32.14 9.49 14.03
C SER A 147 -30.91 9.58 14.94
N LEU A 148 -31.13 9.45 16.25
CA LEU A 148 -30.08 9.40 17.27
C LEU A 148 -29.85 7.95 17.71
N GLU A 149 -28.60 7.61 17.93
CA GLU A 149 -28.19 6.35 18.55
C GLU A 149 -28.00 6.56 20.05
N VAL A 150 -28.49 5.61 20.85
CA VAL A 150 -28.36 5.65 22.32
C VAL A 150 -27.34 4.62 22.76
N VAL A 151 -26.40 5.07 23.57
CA VAL A 151 -25.44 4.20 24.26
C VAL A 151 -25.68 4.37 25.75
N PHE A 152 -25.81 3.26 26.45
CA PHE A 152 -26.00 3.23 27.90
C PHE A 152 -24.68 2.87 28.57
N ASP A 153 -24.40 3.51 29.70
CA ASP A 153 -23.30 3.10 30.56
C ASP A 153 -23.54 1.68 31.12
N GLY A 154 -22.45 0.96 31.40
CA GLY A 154 -22.52 -0.46 31.79
C GLY A 154 -23.25 -0.72 33.11
N ASP A 155 -23.37 0.29 33.95
CA ASP A 155 -24.05 0.28 35.25
C ASP A 155 -25.43 0.95 35.22
N TYR A 156 -25.94 1.30 34.03
CA TYR A 156 -27.27 1.86 33.87
C TYR A 156 -28.34 0.95 34.48
N ARG A 157 -29.15 1.51 35.39
CA ARG A 157 -30.32 0.86 35.98
C ARG A 157 -31.57 1.69 35.67
N PRO A 158 -32.66 1.05 35.22
CA PRO A 158 -33.92 1.72 34.89
C PRO A 158 -34.64 2.26 36.12
#